data_AF-A0A932W186-F1
#
_entry.id   AF-A0A932W186-F1
#
_cell.length_a   1.000
_cell.length_b   1.000
_cell.length_c   1.000
_cell.angle_alpha   90.00
_cell.angle_beta   90.00
_cell.angle_gamma   90.00
#
_symmetry.space_group_name_H-M   'P 1'
#
loop_
_entity.id
_entity.type
_entity.pdbx_description
1 polymer ?
#
loop_
_entity_poly.entity_id
_entity_poly.type
_entity_poly.pdbx_seq_one_letter_code
_entity_poly.pdbx_strand_id
1 'polypeptide(L)'
;MTIKLNGTPTIENLGKYPAESVEKLRQLLATGAPAKPDTHRKDFYELQNGGRVYWIHISPISGTVVLLAIWQKPCVTSASAVSTQAA
;
A
#
# COMPACT_ATOMS: atom_id res chain seq x y z
N MET A 1 8.48 6.06 -5.47
CA MET A 1 8.17 5.53 -6.81
C MET A 1 6.65 5.51 -6.96
N THR A 2 6.11 5.67 -8.16
CA THR A 2 4.66 5.59 -8.38
C THR A 2 4.37 4.33 -9.18
N ILE A 3 3.45 3.50 -8.70
CA ILE A 3 3.01 2.30 -9.42
C ILE A 3 1.62 2.54 -9.94
N LYS A 4 1.50 2.39 -11.27
CA LYS A 4 0.24 2.43 -11.99
C LYS A 4 0.15 1.20 -12.87
N LEU A 5 -0.90 0.43 -12.72
CA LEU A 5 -1.21 -0.71 -13.58
C LEU A 5 -2.27 -0.27 -14.59
N ASN A 6 -2.01 -0.53 -15.86
CA ASN A 6 -2.98 -0.24 -16.92
C ASN A 6 -4.04 -1.34 -16.98
N GLY A 7 -5.31 -0.95 -17.03
CA GLY A 7 -6.44 -1.87 -17.04
C GLY A 7 -6.90 -2.25 -15.64
N THR A 8 -7.53 -3.42 -15.52
CA THR A 8 -8.06 -3.94 -14.26
C THR A 8 -7.14 -5.02 -13.71
N PRO A 9 -6.24 -4.69 -12.76
CA PRO A 9 -5.34 -5.67 -12.20
C PRO A 9 -6.12 -6.73 -11.43
N THR A 10 -5.74 -8.00 -11.61
CA THR A 10 -6.23 -9.10 -10.79
C THR A 10 -5.59 -9.00 -9.41
N ILE A 11 -6.40 -8.90 -8.36
CA ILE A 11 -5.91 -8.83 -6.98
C ILE A 11 -6.26 -10.13 -6.26
N GLU A 12 -5.24 -10.87 -5.86
CA GLU A 12 -5.38 -12.04 -5.00
C GLU A 12 -5.31 -11.62 -3.53
N ASN A 13 -6.35 -11.94 -2.78
CA ASN A 13 -6.49 -11.57 -1.37
C ASN A 13 -6.17 -12.77 -0.48
N LEU A 14 -4.88 -12.98 -0.18
CA LEU A 14 -4.45 -14.09 0.67
C LEU A 14 -4.79 -13.86 2.14
N GLY A 15 -4.79 -12.60 2.60
CA GLY A 15 -5.09 -12.25 3.99
C GLY A 15 -6.57 -12.26 4.36
N LYS A 16 -7.47 -12.66 3.45
CA LYS A 16 -8.94 -12.64 3.63
C LYS A 16 -9.46 -11.27 4.09
N TYR A 17 -8.86 -10.20 3.59
CA TYR A 17 -9.29 -8.84 3.86
C TYR A 17 -10.69 -8.56 3.28
N PRO A 18 -11.46 -7.61 3.83
CA PRO A 18 -12.77 -7.27 3.28
C PRO A 18 -12.66 -6.77 1.83
N ALA A 19 -13.70 -7.03 1.03
CA ALA A 19 -13.75 -6.64 -0.38
C ALA A 19 -13.50 -5.14 -0.59
N GLU A 20 -13.98 -4.27 0.32
CA GLU A 20 -13.69 -2.84 0.29
C GLU A 20 -12.20 -2.51 0.30
N SER A 21 -11.39 -3.27 1.06
CA SER A 21 -9.94 -3.03 1.10
C SER A 21 -9.26 -3.43 -0.20
N VAL A 22 -9.75 -4.51 -0.83
CA VAL A 22 -9.28 -4.99 -2.14
C VAL A 22 -9.67 -3.99 -3.23
N GLU A 23 -10.91 -3.51 -3.23
CA GLU A 23 -11.41 -2.52 -4.17
C GLU A 23 -10.63 -1.20 -4.05
N LYS A 24 -10.34 -0.77 -2.81
CA LYS A 24 -9.52 0.42 -2.57
C LYS A 24 -8.12 0.26 -3.15
N LEU A 25 -7.49 -0.89 -2.94
CA LEU A 25 -6.18 -1.20 -3.51
C LEU A 25 -6.23 -1.18 -5.05
N ARG A 26 -7.29 -1.73 -5.64
CA ARG A 26 -7.52 -1.71 -7.09
C ARG A 26 -7.59 -0.29 -7.64
N GLN A 27 -8.35 0.58 -6.98
CA GLN A 27 -8.43 1.98 -7.35
C GLN A 27 -7.07 2.67 -7.26
N LEU A 28 -6.31 2.45 -6.18
CA LEU A 28 -4.97 3.02 -6.01
C LEU A 28 -4.02 2.61 -7.15
N LEU A 29 -4.05 1.35 -7.55
CA LEU A 29 -3.24 0.84 -8.65
C LEU A 29 -3.68 1.37 -10.02
N ALA A 30 -4.98 1.60 -10.22
CA ALA A 30 -5.52 2.17 -11.46
C ALA A 30 -5.23 3.67 -11.59
N THR A 31 -5.34 4.44 -10.50
CA THR A 31 -5.03 5.88 -10.50
C THR A 31 -3.53 6.15 -10.53
N GLY A 32 -2.74 5.19 -10.04
CA GLY A 32 -1.33 5.38 -9.74
C GLY A 32 -1.17 5.84 -8.29
N ALA A 33 -0.43 5.08 -7.51
CA ALA A 33 -0.21 5.37 -6.09
C ALA A 33 1.28 5.38 -5.75
N PRO A 34 1.70 6.19 -4.77
CA PRO A 34 3.06 6.16 -4.26
C PRO A 34 3.30 4.81 -3.59
N ALA A 35 4.26 4.08 -4.12
CA ALA A 35 4.71 2.80 -3.62
C ALA A 35 6.20 2.87 -3.29
N LYS A 36 6.58 2.21 -2.20
CA LYS A 36 7.97 2.00 -1.83
C LYS A 36 8.38 0.59 -2.24
N PRO A 37 9.31 0.43 -3.20
CA PRO A 37 9.86 -0.87 -3.52
C PRO A 37 10.71 -1.38 -2.37
N ASP A 38 10.61 -2.67 -2.09
CA ASP A 38 11.49 -3.33 -1.15
C ASP A 38 12.87 -3.54 -1.80
N THR A 39 13.94 -3.13 -1.12
CA THR A 39 15.31 -3.22 -1.67
C THR A 39 15.87 -4.65 -1.57
N HIS A 40 15.31 -5.46 -0.69
CA HIS A 40 15.75 -6.82 -0.42
C HIS A 40 14.95 -7.85 -1.23
N ARG A 41 13.69 -7.54 -1.56
CA ARG A 41 12.79 -8.43 -2.32
C ARG A 41 12.31 -7.76 -3.60
N LYS A 42 12.68 -8.33 -4.75
CA LYS A 42 12.18 -7.88 -6.05
C LYS A 42 10.66 -8.06 -6.11
N ASP A 43 9.99 -7.12 -6.76
CA ASP A 43 8.54 -7.17 -7.02
C ASP A 43 7.63 -7.04 -5.78
N PHE A 44 8.19 -6.71 -4.62
CA PHE A 44 7.45 -6.35 -3.42
C PHE A 44 7.36 -4.84 -3.25
N TYR A 45 6.17 -4.38 -2.88
CA TYR A 45 5.87 -2.96 -2.77
C TYR A 45 5.00 -2.66 -1.57
N GLU A 46 5.32 -1.57 -0.88
CA GLU A 46 4.48 -0.99 0.16
C GLU A 46 3.74 0.22 -0.41
N LEU A 47 2.41 0.15 -0.51
CA LEU A 47 1.58 1.28 -0.91
C LEU A 47 1.03 1.97 0.32
N GLN A 48 1.27 3.27 0.43
CA GLN A 48 0.70 4.06 1.51
C GLN A 48 -0.50 4.86 0.99
N ASN A 49 -1.63 4.76 1.70
CA ASN A 49 -2.82 5.56 1.45
C ASN A 49 -3.31 6.14 2.77
N GLY A 50 -2.93 7.40 3.05
CA GLY A 50 -3.18 8.05 4.33
C GLY A 50 -2.55 7.28 5.49
N GLY A 51 -3.37 6.85 6.44
CA GLY A 51 -2.95 6.06 7.60
C GLY A 51 -2.87 4.55 7.39
N ARG A 52 -3.10 4.05 6.16
CA ARG A 52 -3.06 2.61 5.84
C ARG A 52 -1.90 2.29 4.91
N VAL A 53 -1.24 1.18 5.17
CA VAL A 53 -0.21 0.61 4.31
C VAL A 53 -0.68 -0.75 3.80
N TYR A 54 -0.56 -0.93 2.49
CA TYR A 54 -0.85 -2.16 1.78
C TYR A 54 0.46 -2.76 1.32
N TRP A 55 0.76 -3.96 1.78
CA TRP A 55 1.92 -4.71 1.33
C TRP A 55 1.51 -5.69 0.27
N ILE A 56 2.04 -5.47 -0.93
CA ILE A 56 1.68 -6.22 -2.12
C ILE A 56 2.91 -6.81 -2.77
N HIS A 57 2.68 -7.88 -3.50
CA HIS A 57 3.63 -8.44 -4.45
C HIS A 57 2.99 -8.35 -5.84
N ILE A 58 3.73 -7.88 -6.84
CA ILE A 58 3.26 -7.78 -8.22
C ILE A 58 4.01 -8.82 -9.03
N SER A 59 3.33 -9.87 -9.48
CA SER A 59 4.00 -10.91 -10.27
C SER A 59 4.48 -10.34 -11.60
N PRO A 60 5.79 -10.39 -11.92
CA PRO A 60 6.33 -9.82 -13.16
C PRO A 60 5.88 -10.60 -14.41
N ILE A 61 5.43 -11.85 -14.23
CA ILE A 61 5.01 -12.75 -15.31
C ILE A 61 3.56 -12.46 -15.75
N SER A 62 2.65 -12.36 -14.78
CA SER A 62 1.20 -12.25 -15.05
C SER A 62 0.64 -10.86 -14.78
N GLY A 63 1.38 -9.98 -14.09
CA GLY A 63 0.87 -8.70 -13.60
C GLY A 63 -0.13 -8.82 -12.44
N THR A 64 -0.36 -10.03 -11.93
CA THR A 64 -1.25 -10.28 -10.79
C THR A 64 -0.70 -9.67 -9.53
N VAL A 65 -1.56 -8.96 -8.80
CA VAL A 65 -1.21 -8.33 -7.53
C VAL A 65 -1.67 -9.20 -6.39
N VAL A 66 -0.74 -9.63 -5.55
CA VAL A 66 -1.05 -10.40 -4.35
C VAL A 66 -1.02 -9.46 -3.17
N LEU A 67 -2.17 -9.28 -2.52
CA LEU A 67 -2.27 -8.55 -1.26
C LEU A 67 -1.85 -9.47 -0.11
N LEU A 68 -0.66 -9.21 0.44
CA LEU A 68 -0.11 -9.98 1.54
C LEU A 68 -0.62 -9.48 2.88
N ALA A 69 -0.57 -8.16 3.11
CA ALA A 69 -0.96 -7.60 4.39
C ALA A 69 -1.45 -6.14 4.30
N ILE A 70 -2.27 -5.75 5.27
CA ILE A 70 -2.67 -4.36 5.51
C ILE A 70 -2.41 -4.03 6.97
N TRP A 71 -1.75 -2.91 7.25
CA TRP A 71 -1.59 -2.38 8.59
C TRP A 71 -1.83 -0.87 8.64
N GLN A 72 -2.14 -0.36 9.84
CA GLN A 72 -2.17 1.08 10.08
C GLN A 72 -0.74 1.57 10.26
N LYS A 73 -0.37 2.65 9.59
CA LYS A 73 0.86 3.38 9.85
C LYS A 73 0.43 4.81 10.18
N PRO A 74 0.81 5.35 11.35
CA PRO A 74 0.48 6.73 11.65
C PRO A 74 1.00 7.59 10.50
N CYS A 75 0.11 8.37 9.90
CA CYS A 75 0.57 9.46 9.06
C CYS A 75 1.42 10.32 9.98
N VAL A 76 2.73 10.38 9.75
CA VAL A 76 3.54 11.43 10.34
C VAL A 76 3.14 12.71 9.62
N THR A 77 1.94 13.20 9.92
CA THR A 77 1.73 14.63 9.93
C THR A 77 2.77 15.13 10.90
N SER A 78 3.85 15.70 10.35
CA SER A 78 4.85 16.42 11.12
C SER A 78 4.16 17.67 11.67
N ALA A 79 3.24 17.45 12.61
CA ALA A 79 2.83 18.43 13.58
C ALA A 79 3.77 18.20 14.75
N SER A 80 4.98 18.76 14.63
CA SER A 80 5.79 19.13 15.79
C SER A 80 5.00 20.14 16.61
N ALA A 81 4.00 19.68 17.35
CA ALA A 81 3.35 20.45 18.39
C ALA A 81 4.03 20.08 19.70
N VAL A 82 5.00 20.92 20.06
CA VAL A 82 5.62 21.03 21.38
C VAL A 82 4.59 20.86 22.49
N SER A 83 4.92 20.06 23.50
CA SER A 83 4.38 20.21 24.84
C SER A 83 5.48 19.83 25.82
N THR A 84 6.28 20.84 26.16
CA THR A 84 7.11 20.87 27.35
C THR A 84 6.17 20.75 28.55
N GLN A 85 6.21 19.63 29.26
CA GLN A 85 5.52 19.51 30.53
C GLN A 85 6.52 19.92 31.63
N ALA A 86 6.28 21.10 32.18
CA ALA A 86 6.87 21.59 33.41
C ALA A 86 5.80 21.54 34.51
N ALA A 87 6.10 20.85 35.61
CA ALA A 87 5.75 21.18 36.99
C ALA A 87 6.32 20.10 37.91
#